data_AF-A0A6A5A6R6-F1
#
_entry.id   AF-A0A6A5A6R6-F1
#
_cell.length_a   1.000
_cell.length_b   1.000
_cell.length_c   1.000
_cell.angle_alpha   90.00
_cell.angle_beta   90.00
_cell.angle_gamma   90.00
#
_symmetry.space_group_name_H-M   'P 1'
#
loop_
_entity.id
_entity.type
_entity.pdbx_description
1 polymer ?
#
loop_
_entity_poly.entity_id
_entity_poly.type
_entity_poly.pdbx_seq_one_letter_code
_entity_poly.pdbx_strand_id
1 'polypeptide(L)'
;MSSIMQCLARHWTSNPPVKTVEQIEAERYLFCVPWFGNRYFTSKLVKFNRWYLFVASFLCQFCCGSLYSWSIYNTPIDTYIYKNATAGNAVYTFYIACGLLGSTAALLGPWLERNGPRAGMSLGSSCFLIGYIIAAISLANESMVGVYLGYGLVSGFGLGINYISPVSALQKWFPDMRGTAAGFAVGGFGAGSIVWGKVYLPAIKAFGLPGSFLFLGIVMSSVMFFCALCMRTPPPGFNVGGINIHGVVHVEGEDDHLIEQADQVDGKEVKSIQSPGVTKDNGTEYEAVNDDGGRDVHEAHAKHQDGYKNVKNMSMISCLLSADFFFMYFMLFGNIVFGLVVLSRLAPMATGVFGQTDDEGATVVSINGAFNCCGRLFVPMLSDLLVRIFHLNPPFARKCIFFTTLVTQMVILITLPTIMRNKNYDLFRFEIWLLTLCYGGGFGTIPAFL
;
A
#
# COMPACT_ATOMS: atom_id res chain seq x y z
N MET A 1 34.46 1.35 -10.08
CA MET A 1 33.13 1.76 -9.58
C MET A 1 33.23 1.86 -8.07
N SER A 2 32.96 3.02 -7.45
CA SER A 2 33.10 3.23 -5.99
C SER A 2 32.28 2.20 -5.20
N SER A 3 32.77 1.75 -4.02
CA SER A 3 32.07 0.77 -3.16
C SER A 3 30.62 1.17 -2.83
N ILE A 4 30.35 2.48 -2.78
CA ILE A 4 29.00 3.03 -2.58
C ILE A 4 28.11 2.74 -3.79
N MET A 5 28.65 2.92 -5.00
CA MET A 5 27.94 2.71 -6.27
C MET A 5 27.63 1.22 -6.50
N GLN A 6 28.51 0.32 -6.06
CA GLN A 6 28.23 -1.12 -6.03
C GLN A 6 27.15 -1.48 -5.00
N CYS A 7 27.16 -0.86 -3.82
CA CYS A 7 26.12 -1.07 -2.80
C CYS A 7 24.75 -0.61 -3.30
N LEU A 8 24.68 0.56 -3.93
CA LEU A 8 23.46 1.08 -4.55
C LEU A 8 22.98 0.19 -5.69
N ALA A 9 23.86 -0.22 -6.60
CA ALA A 9 23.52 -1.14 -7.68
C ALA A 9 22.98 -2.48 -7.14
N ARG A 10 23.62 -3.02 -6.08
CA ARG A 10 23.17 -4.26 -5.41
C ARG A 10 21.85 -4.09 -4.64
N HIS A 11 21.54 -2.87 -4.20
CA HIS A 11 20.26 -2.60 -3.54
C HIS A 11 19.12 -2.69 -4.56
N TRP A 12 19.29 -2.08 -5.73
CA TRP A 12 18.30 -2.07 -6.82
C TRP A 12 18.32 -3.31 -7.72
N THR A 13 18.86 -4.42 -7.23
CA THR A 13 18.70 -5.75 -7.85
C THR A 13 17.87 -6.65 -6.95
N SER A 14 16.75 -7.14 -7.46
CA SER A 14 15.85 -8.05 -6.76
C SER A 14 15.98 -9.47 -7.30
N ASN A 15 16.81 -10.28 -6.65
CA ASN A 15 16.76 -11.74 -6.79
C ASN A 15 16.09 -12.28 -5.53
N PRO A 16 14.75 -12.43 -5.50
CA PRO A 16 14.06 -12.97 -4.35
C PRO A 16 14.55 -14.40 -4.09
N PRO A 17 14.82 -14.78 -2.84
CA PRO A 17 15.26 -16.13 -2.52
C PRO A 17 14.15 -17.13 -2.87
N VAL A 18 14.55 -18.25 -3.50
CA VAL A 18 13.64 -19.37 -3.74
C VAL A 18 13.26 -19.97 -2.40
N LYS A 19 11.96 -20.18 -2.20
CA LYS A 19 11.45 -20.79 -0.97
C LYS A 19 11.98 -22.21 -0.80
N THR A 20 12.37 -22.55 0.40
CA THR A 20 12.77 -23.93 0.72
C THR A 20 11.54 -24.84 0.78
N VAL A 21 11.75 -26.15 0.62
CA VAL A 21 10.67 -27.14 0.67
C VAL A 21 9.97 -27.12 2.03
N GLU A 22 10.72 -26.95 3.12
CA GLU A 22 10.18 -26.87 4.49
C GLU A 22 9.30 -25.63 4.66
N GLN A 23 9.70 -24.50 4.05
CA GLN A 23 8.88 -23.30 4.05
C GLN A 23 7.56 -23.53 3.30
N ILE A 24 7.62 -24.15 2.11
CA ILE A 24 6.42 -24.43 1.31
C ILE A 24 5.46 -25.34 2.08
N GLU A 25 5.98 -26.37 2.75
CA GLU A 25 5.16 -27.28 3.55
C GLU A 25 4.52 -26.59 4.76
N ALA A 26 5.29 -25.78 5.49
CA ALA A 26 4.80 -25.01 6.62
C ALA A 26 3.74 -23.98 6.21
N GLU A 27 3.90 -23.38 5.04
CA GLU A 27 2.98 -22.39 4.49
C GLU A 27 1.67 -22.95 3.94
N ARG A 28 1.49 -24.28 3.92
CA ARG A 28 0.18 -24.92 3.65
C ARG A 28 -0.87 -24.58 4.71
N TYR A 29 -0.45 -24.13 5.88
CA TYR A 29 -1.33 -23.75 6.97
C TYR A 29 -1.27 -22.25 7.26
N LEU A 30 -2.36 -21.71 7.79
CA LEU A 30 -2.52 -20.26 7.97
C LEU A 30 -1.51 -19.68 8.97
N PHE A 31 -1.31 -20.32 10.11
CA PHE A 31 -0.37 -19.82 11.11
C PHE A 31 0.96 -20.57 11.01
N CYS A 32 1.98 -19.84 10.57
CA CYS A 32 3.35 -20.33 10.41
C CYS A 32 4.33 -19.27 10.91
N VAL A 33 5.10 -19.61 11.94
CA VAL A 33 6.12 -18.73 12.52
C VAL A 33 7.49 -19.32 12.22
N PRO A 34 8.39 -18.59 11.54
CA PRO A 34 9.77 -19.04 11.37
C PRO A 34 10.43 -19.15 12.74
N TRP A 35 11.10 -20.28 12.97
CA TRP A 35 12.00 -20.48 14.09
C TRP A 35 13.45 -20.37 13.60
N PHE A 36 14.42 -20.63 14.47
CA PHE A 36 15.83 -20.64 14.11
C PHE A 36 16.12 -21.70 13.02
N GLY A 37 16.77 -21.26 11.93
CA GLY A 37 17.10 -22.10 10.75
C GLY A 37 15.91 -22.30 9.81
N ASN A 38 15.89 -23.40 9.05
CA ASN A 38 14.76 -23.79 8.18
C ASN A 38 13.61 -24.49 8.95
N ARG A 39 13.39 -24.13 10.21
CA ARG A 39 12.33 -24.72 11.05
C ARG A 39 11.17 -23.76 11.19
N TYR A 40 9.95 -24.28 11.16
CA TYR A 40 8.73 -23.47 11.23
C TYR A 40 7.75 -24.07 12.25
N PHE A 41 7.27 -23.22 13.16
CA PHE A 41 6.15 -23.58 14.02
C PHE A 41 4.85 -23.35 13.26
N THR A 42 4.15 -24.43 12.95
CA THR A 42 2.97 -24.41 12.12
C THR A 42 1.78 -25.00 12.86
N SER A 43 0.68 -24.25 12.91
CA SER A 43 -0.58 -24.77 13.46
C SER A 43 -1.35 -25.52 12.38
N LYS A 44 -1.55 -26.83 12.57
CA LYS A 44 -2.28 -27.68 11.61
C LYS A 44 -3.80 -27.48 11.62
N LEU A 45 -4.32 -26.58 12.46
CA LEU A 45 -5.76 -26.37 12.66
C LEU A 45 -6.46 -25.74 11.46
N VAL A 46 -5.79 -24.86 10.73
CA VAL A 46 -6.39 -24.08 9.63
C VAL A 46 -5.48 -24.13 8.40
N LYS A 47 -5.99 -24.67 7.29
CA LYS A 47 -5.30 -24.65 6.00
C LYS A 47 -5.29 -23.23 5.42
N PHE A 48 -4.21 -22.87 4.73
CA PHE A 48 -4.08 -21.56 4.12
C PHE A 48 -5.01 -21.43 2.90
N ASN A 49 -5.68 -20.28 2.80
CA ASN A 49 -6.42 -19.84 1.62
C ASN A 49 -5.99 -18.40 1.30
N ARG A 50 -5.72 -18.10 0.02
CA ARG A 50 -5.30 -16.77 -0.45
C ARG A 50 -6.25 -15.65 -0.01
N TRP A 51 -7.55 -15.94 0.16
CA TRP A 51 -8.54 -14.96 0.60
C TRP A 51 -8.31 -14.41 2.02
N TYR A 52 -7.61 -15.14 2.90
CA TYR A 52 -7.25 -14.60 4.22
C TYR A 52 -6.30 -13.40 4.12
N LEU A 53 -5.55 -13.30 3.03
CA LEU A 53 -4.63 -12.17 2.80
C LEU A 53 -5.38 -10.87 2.54
N PHE A 54 -6.62 -10.89 2.03
CA PHE A 54 -7.44 -9.69 1.92
C PHE A 54 -7.71 -9.09 3.30
N VAL A 55 -8.15 -9.92 4.25
CA VAL A 55 -8.45 -9.49 5.62
C VAL A 55 -7.19 -8.99 6.32
N ALA A 56 -6.10 -9.74 6.26
CA ALA A 56 -4.83 -9.35 6.88
C ALA A 56 -4.27 -8.04 6.28
N SER A 57 -4.34 -7.89 4.97
CA SER A 57 -3.89 -6.67 4.28
C SER A 57 -4.75 -5.47 4.65
N PHE A 58 -6.08 -5.64 4.66
CA PHE A 58 -7.02 -4.59 5.03
C PHE A 58 -6.84 -4.15 6.49
N LEU A 59 -6.70 -5.10 7.43
CA LEU A 59 -6.52 -4.79 8.85
C LEU A 59 -5.19 -4.09 9.13
N CYS A 60 -4.09 -4.53 8.51
CA CYS A 60 -2.81 -3.83 8.61
C CYS A 60 -2.92 -2.39 8.10
N GLN A 61 -3.50 -2.22 6.92
CA GLN A 61 -3.71 -0.92 6.30
C GLN A 61 -4.69 -0.06 7.11
N PHE A 62 -5.70 -0.65 7.73
CA PHE A 62 -6.62 0.01 8.64
C PHE A 62 -5.92 0.62 9.86
N CYS A 63 -4.94 -0.07 10.44
CA CYS A 63 -4.07 0.50 11.46
C CYS A 63 -3.20 1.65 10.91
N CYS A 64 -2.62 1.49 9.72
CA CYS A 64 -1.86 2.57 9.06
C CYS A 64 -2.73 3.81 8.74
N GLY A 65 -4.02 3.60 8.44
CA GLY A 65 -5.01 4.62 8.13
C GLY A 65 -5.28 5.62 9.24
N SER A 66 -4.87 5.29 10.46
CA SER A 66 -4.84 6.18 11.62
C SER A 66 -4.11 7.50 11.34
N LEU A 67 -3.14 7.50 10.41
CA LEU A 67 -2.42 8.69 9.96
C LEU A 67 -3.35 9.78 9.40
N TYR A 68 -4.40 9.42 8.66
CA TYR A 68 -5.31 10.41 8.04
C TYR A 68 -6.27 11.06 9.03
N SER A 69 -6.43 10.50 10.23
CA SER A 69 -7.17 11.14 11.31
C SER A 69 -6.30 12.07 12.16
N TRP A 70 -5.03 12.30 11.79
CA TRP A 70 -4.09 13.12 12.57
C TRP A 70 -4.61 14.55 12.84
N SER A 71 -5.38 15.12 11.92
CA SER A 71 -5.87 16.50 12.05
C SER A 71 -6.68 16.74 13.34
N ILE A 72 -7.25 15.70 13.93
CA ILE A 72 -7.96 15.74 15.22
C ILE A 72 -7.00 15.88 16.41
N TYR A 73 -5.75 15.41 16.29
CA TYR A 73 -4.71 15.62 17.30
C TYR A 73 -4.10 17.01 17.26
N ASN A 74 -4.28 17.79 16.18
CA ASN A 74 -3.62 19.08 16.04
C ASN A 74 -3.90 20.02 17.21
N THR A 75 -5.18 20.29 17.47
CA THR A 75 -5.60 21.18 18.56
C THR A 75 -5.23 20.64 19.94
N PRO A 76 -5.53 19.36 20.29
CA PRO A 76 -5.11 18.80 21.58
C PRO A 76 -3.61 18.87 21.85
N ILE A 77 -2.76 18.58 20.85
CA ILE A 77 -1.30 18.63 21.01
C ILE A 77 -0.81 20.06 21.20
N ASP A 78 -1.27 20.99 20.34
CA ASP A 78 -0.84 22.38 20.41
C ASP A 78 -1.30 23.04 21.74
N THR A 79 -2.53 22.76 22.19
CA THR A 79 -3.01 23.20 23.50
C THR A 79 -2.24 22.56 24.65
N TYR A 80 -1.90 21.27 24.55
CA TYR A 80 -1.19 20.57 25.63
C TYR A 80 0.23 21.11 25.81
N ILE A 81 1.00 21.25 24.73
CA ILE A 81 2.41 21.66 24.77
C ILE A 81 2.56 23.18 24.90
N TYR A 82 1.85 23.96 24.09
CA TYR A 82 2.06 25.41 23.97
C TYR A 82 1.01 26.25 24.70
N LYS A 83 0.00 25.60 25.31
CA LYS A 83 -1.18 26.26 25.89
C LYS A 83 -1.89 27.19 24.89
N ASN A 84 -1.74 26.90 23.59
CA ASN A 84 -2.30 27.67 22.49
C ASN A 84 -2.84 26.74 21.40
N ALA A 85 -4.16 26.74 21.22
CA ALA A 85 -4.87 25.90 20.25
C ALA A 85 -4.51 26.19 18.78
N THR A 86 -3.95 27.36 18.49
CA THR A 86 -3.63 27.81 17.13
C THR A 86 -2.13 27.90 16.87
N ALA A 87 -1.30 27.23 17.69
CA ALA A 87 0.15 27.23 17.51
C ALA A 87 0.57 26.65 16.14
N GLY A 88 -0.18 25.68 15.62
CA GLY A 88 -0.01 25.14 14.27
C GLY A 88 1.24 24.29 14.10
N ASN A 89 1.82 23.79 15.21
CA ASN A 89 3.05 22.99 15.18
C ASN A 89 2.73 21.51 15.01
N ALA A 90 1.63 21.03 15.59
CA ALA A 90 1.19 19.63 15.52
C ALA A 90 1.08 19.08 14.10
N VAL A 91 0.69 19.91 13.14
CA VAL A 91 0.51 19.50 11.73
C VAL A 91 1.82 19.09 11.05
N TYR A 92 2.97 19.64 11.48
CA TYR A 92 4.25 19.28 10.88
C TYR A 92 4.63 17.82 11.16
N THR A 93 4.17 17.25 12.27
CA THR A 93 4.35 15.82 12.58
C THR A 93 3.74 14.94 11.48
N PHE A 94 2.54 15.30 11.01
CA PHE A 94 1.87 14.59 9.91
C PHE A 94 2.66 14.71 8.60
N TYR A 95 3.16 15.91 8.27
CA TYR A 95 3.96 16.09 7.05
C TYR A 95 5.26 15.31 7.08
N ILE A 96 5.96 15.27 8.23
CA ILE A 96 7.15 14.44 8.42
C ILE A 96 6.78 12.96 8.26
N ALA A 97 5.71 12.50 8.92
CA ALA A 97 5.24 11.12 8.81
C ALA A 97 4.89 10.73 7.36
N CYS A 98 4.19 11.58 6.62
CA CYS A 98 3.88 11.35 5.21
C CYS A 98 5.14 11.31 4.34
N GLY A 99 6.09 12.22 4.57
CA GLY A 99 7.38 12.23 3.86
C GLY A 99 8.21 10.97 4.13
N LEU A 100 8.21 10.50 5.38
CA LEU A 100 8.91 9.26 5.76
C LEU A 100 8.20 8.01 5.26
N LEU A 101 6.87 7.98 5.27
CA LEU A 101 6.08 6.91 4.67
C LEU A 101 6.44 6.76 3.19
N GLY A 102 6.37 7.86 2.43
CA GLY A 102 6.65 7.86 1.00
C GLY A 102 8.09 7.48 0.66
N SER A 103 9.07 8.07 1.35
CA SER A 103 10.49 7.76 1.12
C SER A 103 10.84 6.32 1.49
N THR A 104 10.29 5.80 2.60
CA THR A 104 10.52 4.41 3.01
C THR A 104 9.86 3.43 2.04
N ALA A 105 8.64 3.72 1.59
CA ALA A 105 7.95 2.92 0.58
C ALA A 105 8.73 2.86 -0.75
N ALA A 106 9.33 3.98 -1.17
CA ALA A 106 10.13 4.05 -2.38
C ALA A 106 11.47 3.31 -2.25
N LEU A 107 12.17 3.45 -1.11
CA LEU A 107 13.52 2.95 -0.94
C LEU A 107 13.58 1.48 -0.49
N LEU A 108 12.59 0.97 0.25
CA LEU A 108 12.67 -0.39 0.80
C LEU A 108 11.99 -1.48 -0.04
N GLY A 109 11.45 -1.15 -1.21
CA GLY A 109 10.87 -2.13 -2.15
C GLY A 109 11.80 -3.32 -2.45
N PRO A 110 13.05 -3.11 -2.92
CA PRO A 110 13.96 -4.22 -3.21
C PRO A 110 14.37 -5.05 -1.98
N TRP A 111 14.44 -4.42 -0.80
CA TRP A 111 14.69 -5.13 0.45
C TRP A 111 13.49 -5.99 0.85
N LEU A 112 12.28 -5.46 0.70
CA LEU A 112 11.03 -6.18 0.94
C LEU A 112 10.90 -7.40 0.01
N GLU A 113 11.21 -7.26 -1.27
CA GLU A 113 11.19 -8.38 -2.24
C GLU A 113 12.13 -9.52 -1.83
N ARG A 114 13.27 -9.21 -1.24
CA ARG A 114 14.26 -10.21 -0.79
C ARG A 114 13.90 -10.88 0.54
N ASN A 115 13.24 -10.17 1.46
CA ASN A 115 12.94 -10.68 2.81
C ASN A 115 11.49 -11.15 2.97
N GLY A 116 10.61 -10.79 2.03
CA GLY A 116 9.20 -11.13 2.04
C GLY A 116 8.35 -10.26 2.98
N PRO A 117 7.02 -10.35 2.85
CA PRO A 117 6.07 -9.46 3.52
C PRO A 117 6.02 -9.65 5.04
N ARG A 118 6.31 -10.85 5.56
CA ARG A 118 6.31 -11.09 7.03
C ARG A 118 7.40 -10.29 7.72
N ALA A 119 8.63 -10.40 7.22
CA ALA A 119 9.77 -9.67 7.78
C ALA A 119 9.57 -8.16 7.64
N GLY A 120 9.06 -7.70 6.50
CA GLY A 120 8.69 -6.31 6.28
C GLY A 120 7.68 -5.81 7.31
N MET A 121 6.55 -6.51 7.46
CA MET A 121 5.52 -6.09 8.40
C MET A 121 5.96 -6.15 9.87
N SER A 122 6.75 -7.16 10.26
CA SER A 122 7.31 -7.23 11.61
C SER A 122 8.24 -6.06 11.92
N LEU A 123 9.09 -5.67 10.97
CA LEU A 123 9.96 -4.50 11.10
C LEU A 123 9.13 -3.21 11.17
N GLY A 124 8.19 -3.04 10.22
CA GLY A 124 7.32 -1.87 10.16
C GLY A 124 6.50 -1.69 11.43
N SER A 125 5.92 -2.78 11.96
CA SER A 125 5.09 -2.75 13.17
C SER A 125 5.91 -2.48 14.42
N SER A 126 7.15 -2.97 14.48
CA SER A 126 8.10 -2.64 15.56
C SER A 126 8.44 -1.14 15.55
N CYS A 127 8.78 -0.58 14.40
CA CYS A 127 9.05 0.85 14.27
C CYS A 127 7.82 1.70 14.60
N PHE A 128 6.63 1.30 14.15
CA PHE A 128 5.37 1.97 14.50
C PHE A 128 5.16 2.01 16.03
N LEU A 129 5.27 0.86 16.71
CA LEU A 129 5.12 0.77 18.17
C LEU A 129 6.15 1.65 18.90
N ILE A 130 7.43 1.52 18.54
CA ILE A 130 8.52 2.30 19.15
C ILE A 130 8.27 3.80 18.93
N GLY A 131 7.86 4.21 17.73
CA GLY A 131 7.55 5.60 17.42
C GLY A 131 6.40 6.16 18.27
N TYR A 132 5.35 5.38 18.49
CA TYR A 132 4.24 5.75 19.38
C TYR A 132 4.67 5.84 20.85
N ILE A 133 5.53 4.93 21.33
CA ILE A 133 6.09 4.98 22.68
C ILE A 133 6.94 6.24 22.86
N ILE A 134 7.81 6.56 21.90
CA ILE A 134 8.62 7.79 21.92
C ILE A 134 7.73 9.02 21.92
N ALA A 135 6.67 9.05 21.09
CA ALA A 135 5.72 10.16 21.05
C ALA A 135 4.98 10.33 22.40
N ALA A 136 4.56 9.23 23.04
CA ALA A 136 3.92 9.26 24.35
C ALA A 136 4.85 9.84 25.43
N ILE A 137 6.11 9.38 25.48
CA ILE A 137 7.11 9.91 26.41
C ILE A 137 7.40 11.39 26.11
N SER A 138 7.47 11.77 24.83
CA SER A 138 7.74 13.15 24.43
C SER A 138 6.60 14.10 24.78
N LEU A 139 5.35 13.67 24.61
CA LEU A 139 4.17 14.40 25.07
C LEU A 139 4.16 14.54 26.58
N ALA A 140 4.53 13.50 27.35
CA ALA A 140 4.62 13.58 28.80
C ALA A 140 5.65 14.62 29.27
N ASN A 141 6.68 14.91 28.47
CA ASN A 141 7.69 15.92 28.72
C ASN A 141 7.42 17.25 27.97
N GLU A 142 6.22 17.45 27.41
CA GLU A 142 5.83 18.64 26.63
C GLU A 142 6.84 18.99 25.51
N SER A 143 7.50 17.99 24.91
CA SER A 143 8.54 18.17 23.89
C SER A 143 8.04 17.86 22.49
N MET A 144 7.83 18.92 21.69
CA MET A 144 7.35 18.77 20.32
C MET A 144 8.37 18.14 19.38
N VAL A 145 9.67 18.42 19.58
CA VAL A 145 10.75 17.81 18.81
C VAL A 145 10.74 16.29 18.99
N GLY A 146 10.46 15.80 20.19
CA GLY A 146 10.33 14.37 20.45
C GLY A 146 9.12 13.74 19.75
N VAL A 147 8.02 14.49 19.59
CA VAL A 147 6.84 14.03 18.81
C VAL A 147 7.18 13.92 17.32
N TYR A 148 7.92 14.88 16.77
CA TYR A 148 8.43 14.81 15.39
C TYR A 148 9.34 13.60 15.16
N LEU A 149 10.23 13.30 16.11
CA LEU A 149 11.13 12.15 16.01
C LEU A 149 10.39 10.82 16.22
N GLY A 150 9.53 10.72 17.23
CA GLY A 150 8.80 9.49 17.55
C GLY A 150 7.76 9.15 16.48
N TYR A 151 6.72 9.98 16.35
CA TYR A 151 5.64 9.70 15.41
C TYR A 151 6.05 10.06 13.98
N GLY A 152 6.59 11.26 13.77
CA GLY A 152 6.95 11.73 12.44
C GLY A 152 8.00 10.82 11.78
N LEU A 153 9.15 10.64 12.41
CA LEU A 153 10.27 9.90 11.81
C LEU A 153 10.11 8.38 11.96
N VAL A 154 10.08 7.88 13.20
CA VAL A 154 10.18 6.44 13.49
C VAL A 154 8.88 5.71 13.12
N SER A 155 7.72 6.25 13.50
CA SER A 155 6.43 5.67 13.09
C SER A 155 6.16 5.89 11.60
N GLY A 156 6.55 7.04 11.03
CA GLY A 156 6.51 7.29 9.57
C GLY A 156 7.29 6.26 8.75
N PHE A 157 8.49 5.88 9.20
CA PHE A 157 9.26 4.78 8.59
C PHE A 157 8.50 3.44 8.69
N GLY A 158 7.96 3.12 9.86
CA GLY A 158 7.18 1.90 10.06
C GLY A 158 5.91 1.83 9.20
N LEU A 159 5.22 2.96 9.05
CA LEU A 159 4.06 3.14 8.18
C LEU A 159 4.42 2.86 6.72
N GLY A 160 5.57 3.35 6.23
CA GLY A 160 6.02 3.12 4.87
C GLY A 160 6.20 1.63 4.53
N ILE A 161 6.87 0.87 5.40
CA ILE A 161 7.06 -0.58 5.20
C ILE A 161 5.73 -1.33 5.28
N ASN A 162 4.91 -1.03 6.29
CA ASN A 162 3.60 -1.64 6.45
C ASN A 162 2.61 -1.24 5.34
N TYR A 163 2.88 -0.16 4.62
CA TYR A 163 2.10 0.21 3.45
C TYR A 163 2.42 -0.70 2.27
N ILE A 164 3.70 -0.85 1.90
CA ILE A 164 4.09 -1.61 0.70
C ILE A 164 3.99 -3.14 0.88
N SER A 165 4.22 -3.65 2.09
CA SER A 165 4.30 -5.10 2.38
C SER A 165 3.02 -5.88 2.06
N PRO A 166 1.83 -5.47 2.54
CA PRO A 166 0.59 -6.18 2.24
C PRO A 166 0.12 -5.95 0.80
N VAL A 167 0.32 -4.75 0.25
CA VAL A 167 -0.13 -4.40 -1.11
C VAL A 167 0.58 -5.26 -2.15
N SER A 168 1.92 -5.31 -2.10
CA SER A 168 2.71 -6.08 -3.06
C SER A 168 2.45 -7.59 -2.94
N ALA A 169 2.29 -8.10 -1.73
CA ALA A 169 1.98 -9.51 -1.50
C ALA A 169 0.60 -9.87 -2.06
N LEU A 170 -0.43 -9.05 -1.79
CA LEU A 170 -1.79 -9.33 -2.23
C LEU A 170 -1.90 -9.33 -3.77
N GLN A 171 -1.23 -8.40 -4.45
CA GLN A 171 -1.22 -8.37 -5.92
C GLN A 171 -0.61 -9.63 -6.54
N LYS A 172 0.42 -10.22 -5.93
CA LYS A 172 1.04 -11.46 -6.41
C LYS A 172 0.12 -12.68 -6.26
N TRP A 173 -0.78 -12.67 -5.28
CA TRP A 173 -1.74 -13.76 -5.06
C TRP A 173 -3.01 -13.65 -5.93
N PHE A 174 -3.26 -12.47 -6.50
CA PHE A 174 -4.44 -12.16 -7.32
C PHE A 174 -4.04 -11.47 -8.63
N PRO A 175 -3.31 -12.16 -9.52
CA PRO A 175 -2.94 -11.62 -10.82
C PRO A 175 -4.16 -11.38 -11.74
N ASP A 176 -5.27 -12.05 -11.47
CA ASP A 176 -6.57 -11.98 -12.15
C ASP A 176 -7.43 -10.76 -11.77
N MET A 177 -7.10 -10.11 -10.65
CA MET A 177 -7.84 -8.98 -10.06
C MET A 177 -6.89 -7.95 -9.43
N ARG A 178 -5.77 -7.63 -10.10
CA ARG A 178 -4.69 -6.82 -9.51
C ARG A 178 -5.15 -5.45 -9.03
N GLY A 179 -6.08 -4.81 -9.73
CA GLY A 179 -6.67 -3.53 -9.33
C GLY A 179 -7.47 -3.66 -8.04
N THR A 180 -8.39 -4.61 -8.00
CA THR A 180 -9.26 -4.92 -6.86
C THR A 180 -8.45 -5.35 -5.65
N ALA A 181 -7.44 -6.19 -5.84
CA ALA A 181 -6.52 -6.64 -4.78
C ALA A 181 -5.78 -5.46 -4.15
N ALA A 182 -5.10 -4.64 -4.96
CA ALA A 182 -4.41 -3.45 -4.48
C ALA A 182 -5.37 -2.45 -3.81
N GLY A 183 -6.50 -2.18 -4.45
CA GLY A 183 -7.54 -1.29 -3.97
C GLY A 183 -8.12 -1.74 -2.62
N PHE A 184 -8.38 -3.03 -2.45
CA PHE A 184 -8.87 -3.58 -1.18
C PHE A 184 -7.85 -3.44 -0.05
N ALA A 185 -6.58 -3.79 -0.30
CA ALA A 185 -5.53 -3.60 0.70
C ALA A 185 -5.46 -2.13 1.14
N VAL A 186 -5.30 -1.22 0.19
CA VAL A 186 -5.16 0.22 0.48
C VAL A 186 -6.47 0.83 1.00
N GLY A 187 -7.62 0.24 0.67
CA GLY A 187 -8.95 0.60 1.16
C GLY A 187 -9.05 0.53 2.69
N GLY A 188 -8.35 -0.43 3.31
CA GLY A 188 -8.21 -0.49 4.77
C GLY A 188 -7.69 0.81 5.35
N PHE A 189 -6.69 1.42 4.73
CA PHE A 189 -6.12 2.69 5.16
C PHE A 189 -7.11 3.86 5.02
N GLY A 190 -7.98 3.84 4.00
CA GLY A 190 -9.12 4.77 3.94
C GLY A 190 -10.11 4.53 5.08
N ALA A 191 -10.52 3.27 5.31
CA ALA A 191 -11.46 2.90 6.36
C ALA A 191 -10.95 3.24 7.77
N GLY A 192 -9.64 3.11 8.01
CA GLY A 192 -8.99 3.50 9.26
C GLY A 192 -9.31 4.94 9.64
N SER A 193 -9.25 5.85 8.68
CA SER A 193 -9.49 7.28 8.94
C SER A 193 -10.89 7.59 9.49
N ILE A 194 -11.89 6.75 9.17
CA ILE A 194 -13.27 6.86 9.64
C ILE A 194 -13.34 6.53 11.13
N VAL A 195 -12.80 5.37 11.50
CA VAL A 195 -12.89 4.83 12.86
C VAL A 195 -11.98 5.61 13.80
N TRP A 196 -10.72 5.81 13.42
CA TRP A 196 -9.75 6.50 14.26
C TRP A 196 -10.13 7.96 14.50
N GLY A 197 -10.81 8.59 13.54
CA GLY A 197 -11.36 9.94 13.70
C GLY A 197 -12.40 10.05 14.82
N LYS A 198 -13.10 8.96 15.16
CA LYS A 198 -14.05 8.92 16.29
C LYS A 198 -13.44 8.34 17.56
N VAL A 199 -12.31 7.64 17.47
CA VAL A 199 -11.64 6.99 18.62
C VAL A 199 -10.67 7.92 19.35
N TYR A 200 -10.01 8.86 18.67
CA TYR A 200 -8.96 9.68 19.27
C TYR A 200 -9.43 10.56 20.43
N LEU A 201 -10.51 11.33 20.27
CA LEU A 201 -11.01 12.21 21.34
C LEU A 201 -11.48 11.41 22.58
N PRO A 202 -12.26 10.32 22.46
CA PRO A 202 -12.57 9.45 23.60
C PRO A 202 -11.33 8.85 24.26
N ALA A 203 -10.34 8.42 23.48
CA ALA A 203 -9.10 7.87 24.03
C ALA A 203 -8.31 8.90 24.83
N ILE A 204 -8.22 10.16 24.35
CA ILE A 204 -7.61 11.27 25.09
C ILE A 204 -8.38 11.52 26.39
N LYS A 205 -9.72 11.52 26.36
CA LYS A 205 -10.55 11.71 27.58
C LYS A 205 -10.33 10.62 28.62
N ALA A 206 -10.15 9.36 28.19
CA ALA A 206 -10.00 8.22 29.09
C ALA A 206 -8.58 8.06 29.65
N PHE A 207 -7.55 8.28 28.83
CA PHE A 207 -6.15 7.96 29.17
C PHE A 207 -5.24 9.19 29.26
N GLY A 208 -5.75 10.39 28.99
CA GLY A 208 -4.93 11.58 28.74
C GLY A 208 -4.24 11.52 27.37
N LEU A 209 -3.66 12.65 26.95
CA LEU A 209 -3.02 12.74 25.63
C LEU A 209 -1.77 11.84 25.50
N PRO A 210 -0.81 11.81 26.46
CA PRO A 210 0.30 10.85 26.39
C PRO A 210 -0.17 9.39 26.46
N GLY A 211 -1.14 9.09 27.35
CA GLY A 211 -1.66 7.74 27.54
C GLY A 211 -2.44 7.22 26.34
N SER A 212 -3.13 8.08 25.59
CA SER A 212 -3.85 7.69 24.37
C SER A 212 -2.89 7.20 23.29
N PHE A 213 -1.72 7.83 23.13
CA PHE A 213 -0.69 7.35 22.21
C PHE A 213 -0.16 5.97 22.59
N LEU A 214 0.15 5.75 23.87
CA LEU A 214 0.64 4.43 24.32
C LEU A 214 -0.41 3.33 24.11
N PHE A 215 -1.65 3.58 24.54
CA PHE A 215 -2.75 2.62 24.41
C PHE A 215 -3.03 2.26 22.94
N LEU A 216 -3.24 3.27 22.09
CA LEU A 216 -3.55 3.06 20.68
C LEU A 216 -2.37 2.44 19.93
N GLY A 217 -1.13 2.86 20.25
CA GLY A 217 0.08 2.28 19.68
C GLY A 217 0.19 0.78 19.94
N ILE A 218 -0.08 0.32 21.16
CA ILE A 218 -0.05 -1.11 21.52
C ILE A 218 -1.16 -1.87 20.78
N VAL A 219 -2.39 -1.36 20.78
CA VAL A 219 -3.54 -2.01 20.13
C VAL A 219 -3.31 -2.15 18.62
N MET A 220 -2.96 -1.07 17.94
CA MET A 220 -2.71 -1.08 16.50
C MET A 220 -1.53 -1.98 16.15
N SER A 221 -0.39 -1.87 16.85
CA SER A 221 0.79 -2.68 16.54
C SER A 221 0.53 -4.17 16.75
N SER A 222 -0.25 -4.53 17.77
CA SER A 222 -0.63 -5.92 18.03
C SER A 222 -1.44 -6.52 16.88
N VAL A 223 -2.40 -5.75 16.33
CA VAL A 223 -3.15 -6.14 15.12
C VAL A 223 -2.21 -6.30 13.93
N MET A 224 -1.28 -5.37 13.72
CA MET A 224 -0.34 -5.42 12.60
C MET A 224 0.62 -6.62 12.70
N PHE A 225 1.13 -6.94 13.89
CA PHE A 225 1.93 -8.15 14.13
C PHE A 225 1.13 -9.43 13.85
N PHE A 226 -0.14 -9.48 14.27
CA PHE A 226 -1.00 -10.63 13.97
C PHE A 226 -1.22 -10.79 12.45
N CYS A 227 -1.41 -9.68 11.73
CA CYS A 227 -1.49 -9.69 10.27
C CYS A 227 -0.18 -10.18 9.64
N ALA A 228 0.97 -9.80 10.19
CA ALA A 228 2.29 -10.24 9.71
C ALA A 228 2.47 -11.76 9.75
N LEU A 229 1.84 -12.46 10.70
CA LEU A 229 1.86 -13.93 10.77
C LEU A 229 1.11 -14.59 9.60
N CYS A 230 0.09 -13.92 9.07
CA CYS A 230 -0.75 -14.45 8.00
C CYS A 230 -0.11 -14.24 6.61
N MET A 231 0.53 -13.09 6.42
CA MET A 231 1.05 -12.64 5.13
C MET A 231 2.16 -13.52 4.58
N ARG A 232 2.21 -13.75 3.28
CA ARG A 232 3.24 -14.57 2.62
C ARG A 232 3.28 -14.29 1.12
N THR A 233 4.38 -14.60 0.45
CA THR A 233 4.43 -14.64 -1.02
C THR A 233 3.83 -15.94 -1.56
N PRO A 234 3.45 -16.03 -2.85
CA PRO A 234 3.08 -17.30 -3.46
C PRO A 234 4.27 -18.28 -3.58
N PRO A 235 4.02 -19.60 -3.73
CA PRO A 235 5.07 -20.57 -4.07
C PRO A 235 5.60 -20.38 -5.51
N PRO A 236 6.77 -20.93 -5.86
CA PRO A 236 7.26 -20.94 -7.24
C PRO A 236 6.25 -21.59 -8.19
N GLY A 237 6.05 -21.01 -9.38
CA GLY A 237 5.14 -21.53 -10.40
C GLY A 237 3.64 -21.27 -10.15
N PHE A 238 3.28 -20.48 -9.12
CA PHE A 238 1.88 -20.13 -8.85
C PHE A 238 1.25 -19.37 -10.03
N ASN A 239 0.10 -19.84 -10.48
CA ASN A 239 -0.72 -19.20 -11.50
C ASN A 239 -2.20 -19.26 -11.12
N VAL A 240 -2.98 -18.37 -11.74
CA VAL A 240 -4.44 -18.31 -11.56
C VAL A 240 -5.06 -18.20 -12.96
N GLY A 241 -5.77 -19.25 -13.39
CA GLY A 241 -6.37 -19.30 -14.73
C GLY A 241 -5.34 -19.05 -15.84
N GLY A 242 -4.15 -19.65 -15.75
CA GLY A 242 -3.07 -19.48 -16.73
C GLY A 242 -2.26 -18.17 -16.63
N ILE A 243 -2.62 -17.27 -15.70
CA ILE A 243 -1.94 -15.99 -15.48
C ILE A 243 -0.96 -16.12 -14.32
N ASN A 244 0.32 -15.81 -14.54
CA ASN A 244 1.34 -15.82 -13.48
C ASN A 244 1.30 -14.56 -12.61
N ILE A 245 2.12 -14.53 -11.56
CA ILE A 245 2.22 -13.41 -10.60
C ILE A 245 2.52 -12.04 -11.22
N HIS A 246 3.03 -12.02 -12.46
CA HIS A 246 3.34 -10.81 -13.21
C HIS A 246 2.22 -10.37 -14.15
N GLY A 247 1.08 -11.08 -14.18
CA GLY A 247 -0.03 -10.78 -15.08
C GLY A 247 0.19 -11.26 -16.51
N VAL A 248 1.19 -12.12 -16.74
CA VAL A 248 1.52 -12.69 -18.05
C VAL A 248 0.85 -14.05 -18.18
N VAL A 249 0.18 -14.27 -19.31
CA VAL A 249 -0.41 -15.57 -19.67
C VAL A 249 0.71 -16.54 -20.04
N HIS A 250 0.70 -17.75 -19.49
CA HIS A 250 1.58 -18.82 -19.97
C HIS A 250 1.04 -19.34 -21.31
N VAL A 251 1.85 -19.28 -22.36
CA VAL A 251 1.60 -20.05 -23.60
C VAL A 251 2.41 -21.33 -23.47
N GLU A 252 1.76 -22.48 -23.51
CA GLU A 252 2.46 -23.78 -23.60
C GLU A 252 3.41 -23.75 -24.82
N GLY A 253 4.71 -23.93 -24.58
CA GLY A 253 5.74 -24.09 -25.62
C GLY A 253 6.68 -22.91 -25.89
N GLU A 254 6.56 -21.76 -25.20
CA GLU A 254 7.47 -20.60 -25.45
C GLU A 254 8.80 -20.62 -24.67
N ASP A 255 8.91 -21.43 -23.61
CA ASP A 255 10.14 -21.50 -22.81
C ASP A 255 11.28 -22.23 -23.56
N ASP A 256 10.98 -23.04 -24.58
CA ASP A 256 12.00 -23.75 -25.37
C ASP A 256 12.73 -22.81 -26.35
N HIS A 257 12.06 -21.79 -26.90
CA HIS A 257 12.67 -20.88 -27.89
C HIS A 257 13.43 -19.70 -27.28
N LEU A 258 13.09 -19.27 -26.06
CA LEU A 258 13.81 -18.19 -25.37
C LEU A 258 15.18 -18.65 -24.83
N ILE A 259 15.32 -19.96 -24.55
CA ILE A 259 16.59 -20.57 -24.15
C ILE A 259 17.52 -20.70 -25.38
N GLU A 260 16.99 -21.11 -26.54
CA GLU A 260 17.77 -21.24 -27.78
C GLU A 260 18.26 -19.89 -28.35
N GLN A 261 17.50 -18.80 -28.21
CA GLN A 261 17.91 -17.49 -28.72
C GLN A 261 18.95 -16.79 -27.85
N ALA A 262 19.00 -17.06 -26.55
CA ALA A 262 20.03 -16.52 -25.67
C ALA A 262 21.41 -17.16 -25.93
N ASP A 263 21.43 -18.44 -26.35
CA ASP A 263 22.67 -19.19 -26.61
C ASP A 263 23.34 -18.84 -27.97
N GLN A 264 22.65 -18.19 -28.90
CA GLN A 264 23.22 -17.86 -30.22
C GLN A 264 23.87 -16.48 -30.33
N VAL A 265 23.59 -15.54 -29.41
CA VAL A 265 23.99 -14.12 -29.59
C VAL A 265 25.31 -13.77 -28.91
N ASP A 266 25.72 -14.48 -27.86
CA ASP A 266 26.99 -14.23 -27.16
C ASP A 266 27.85 -15.50 -27.16
N GLY A 267 28.80 -15.59 -28.09
CA GLY A 267 29.81 -16.65 -28.19
C GLY A 267 30.83 -16.67 -27.03
N LYS A 268 30.40 -16.41 -25.79
CA LYS A 268 31.18 -16.56 -24.57
C LYS A 268 30.41 -17.49 -23.64
N GLU A 269 31.03 -18.61 -23.28
CA GLU A 269 30.55 -19.53 -22.25
C GLU A 269 30.23 -18.78 -20.95
N VAL A 270 28.96 -18.41 -20.79
CA VAL A 270 28.38 -18.14 -19.48
C VAL A 270 28.17 -19.52 -18.88
N LYS A 271 28.90 -19.84 -17.81
CA LYS A 271 28.62 -21.01 -16.99
C LYS A 271 27.14 -20.99 -16.65
N SER A 272 26.41 -21.94 -17.23
CA SER A 272 24.99 -22.11 -17.07
C SER A 272 24.64 -22.02 -15.58
N ILE A 273 23.78 -21.07 -15.23
CA ILE A 273 22.92 -21.25 -14.07
C ILE A 273 21.93 -22.31 -14.53
N GLN A 274 22.34 -23.57 -14.44
CA GLN A 274 21.40 -24.68 -14.44
C GLN A 274 20.42 -24.39 -13.30
N SER A 275 19.20 -24.00 -13.64
CA SER A 275 18.06 -24.47 -12.88
C SER A 275 18.20 -26.00 -12.85
N PRO A 276 18.48 -26.62 -11.69
CA PRO A 276 18.54 -28.07 -11.61
C PRO A 276 17.19 -28.59 -12.07
N GLY A 277 17.24 -29.57 -12.98
CA GLY A 277 16.13 -29.96 -13.84
C GLY A 277 14.77 -29.94 -13.18
N VAL A 278 13.82 -29.27 -13.85
CA VAL A 278 12.44 -29.73 -13.88
C VAL A 278 12.48 -31.10 -14.53
N THR A 279 12.72 -32.11 -13.70
CA THR A 279 12.45 -33.49 -14.04
C THR A 279 10.96 -33.51 -14.36
N LYS A 280 10.64 -33.92 -15.61
CA LYS A 280 9.30 -34.31 -16.02
C LYS A 280 8.89 -35.50 -15.15
N ASP A 281 8.44 -35.22 -13.94
CA ASP A 281 7.80 -36.19 -13.07
C ASP A 281 6.66 -35.47 -12.36
N ASN A 282 5.46 -36.06 -12.47
CA ASN A 282 4.20 -35.53 -11.98
C ASN A 282 4.31 -34.91 -10.58
N GLY A 283 4.11 -33.58 -10.44
CA GLY A 283 4.31 -32.96 -9.12
C GLY A 283 4.00 -31.47 -8.99
N THR A 284 2.70 -31.13 -8.99
CA THR A 284 2.10 -29.88 -8.48
C THR A 284 2.39 -28.57 -9.23
N GLU A 285 1.70 -28.35 -10.35
CA GLU A 285 1.19 -27.00 -10.65
C GLU A 285 0.39 -26.51 -9.43
N TYR A 286 0.80 -25.41 -8.82
CA TYR A 286 0.05 -24.77 -7.75
C TYR A 286 -0.98 -23.84 -8.38
N GLU A 287 -2.06 -24.44 -8.91
CA GLU A 287 -3.23 -23.72 -9.37
C GLU A 287 -4.05 -23.24 -8.16
N ALA A 288 -4.50 -21.99 -8.18
CA ALA A 288 -5.51 -21.55 -7.22
C ALA A 288 -6.79 -22.39 -7.42
N VAL A 289 -7.30 -23.01 -6.35
CA VAL A 289 -8.49 -23.88 -6.38
C VAL A 289 -9.60 -23.27 -7.26
N ASN A 290 -9.92 -23.95 -8.36
CA ASN A 290 -10.95 -23.68 -9.38
C ASN A 290 -11.79 -22.42 -9.15
N ASP A 291 -11.34 -21.29 -9.71
CA ASP A 291 -12.09 -20.04 -9.80
C ASP A 291 -12.61 -19.91 -11.25
N ASP A 292 -13.87 -20.27 -11.50
CA ASP A 292 -14.49 -20.23 -12.84
C ASP A 292 -14.45 -18.81 -13.45
N GLY A 293 -14.24 -17.76 -12.65
CA GLY A 293 -14.05 -16.38 -13.09
C GLY A 293 -12.73 -16.09 -13.82
N GLY A 294 -11.79 -17.05 -13.88
CA GLY A 294 -10.48 -16.89 -14.52
C GLY A 294 -10.49 -16.94 -16.06
N ARG A 295 -11.47 -17.59 -16.69
CA ARG A 295 -11.47 -17.83 -18.16
C ARG A 295 -11.61 -16.55 -18.98
N ASP A 296 -12.53 -15.66 -18.61
CA ASP A 296 -12.75 -14.38 -19.32
C ASP A 296 -11.53 -13.43 -19.17
N VAL A 297 -10.85 -13.48 -18.03
CA VAL A 297 -9.64 -12.68 -17.76
C VAL A 297 -8.45 -13.21 -18.55
N HIS A 298 -8.33 -14.54 -18.66
CA HIS A 298 -7.31 -15.19 -19.48
C HIS A 298 -7.40 -14.74 -20.95
N GLU A 299 -8.59 -14.71 -21.55
CA GLU A 299 -8.79 -14.26 -22.93
C GLU A 299 -8.40 -12.78 -23.13
N ALA A 300 -8.81 -11.90 -22.21
CA ALA A 300 -8.45 -10.48 -22.27
C ALA A 300 -6.94 -10.23 -22.16
N HIS A 301 -6.24 -10.98 -21.29
CA HIS A 301 -4.79 -10.89 -21.14
C HIS A 301 -4.03 -11.54 -22.31
N ALA A 302 -4.50 -12.67 -22.84
CA ALA A 302 -3.89 -13.38 -23.96
C ALA A 302 -3.90 -12.52 -25.24
N LYS A 303 -4.97 -11.76 -25.49
CA LYS A 303 -5.11 -10.89 -26.66
C LYS A 303 -4.08 -9.74 -26.72
N HIS A 304 -3.44 -9.40 -25.60
CA HIS A 304 -2.54 -8.23 -25.48
C HIS A 304 -1.14 -8.58 -24.96
N GLN A 305 -0.73 -9.83 -25.12
CA GLN A 305 0.51 -10.38 -24.57
C GLN A 305 1.79 -9.71 -25.14
N ASP A 306 1.75 -9.21 -26.38
CA ASP A 306 2.88 -8.54 -27.04
C ASP A 306 3.32 -7.24 -26.33
N GLY A 307 2.39 -6.54 -25.68
CA GLY A 307 2.71 -5.36 -24.87
C GLY A 307 3.44 -5.68 -23.57
N TYR A 308 3.18 -6.86 -22.99
CA TYR A 308 3.82 -7.33 -21.76
C TYR A 308 5.22 -7.92 -22.00
N LYS A 309 5.47 -8.51 -23.19
CA LYS A 309 6.78 -9.08 -23.57
C LYS A 309 7.90 -8.02 -23.59
N ASN A 310 7.61 -6.79 -24.04
CA ASN A 310 8.62 -5.72 -24.13
C ASN A 310 9.08 -5.15 -22.77
N VAL A 311 8.26 -5.21 -21.72
CA VAL A 311 8.60 -4.71 -20.37
C VAL A 311 9.51 -5.68 -19.62
N LYS A 312 9.48 -6.98 -19.99
CA LYS A 312 10.17 -8.07 -19.28
C LYS A 312 11.71 -8.00 -19.34
N ASN A 313 12.28 -7.25 -20.29
CA ASN A 313 13.73 -7.19 -20.51
C ASN A 313 14.42 -5.95 -19.91
N MET A 314 13.70 -5.11 -19.16
CA MET A 314 14.29 -3.91 -18.57
C MET A 314 14.82 -4.19 -17.15
N SER A 315 16.06 -3.79 -16.90
CA SER A 315 16.60 -3.79 -15.53
C SER A 315 15.78 -2.85 -14.63
N MET A 316 15.73 -3.10 -13.31
CA MET A 316 15.00 -2.23 -12.37
C MET A 316 15.42 -0.76 -12.46
N ILE A 317 16.71 -0.50 -12.69
CA ILE A 317 17.25 0.85 -12.90
C ILE A 317 16.71 1.45 -14.21
N SER A 318 16.65 0.65 -15.29
CA SER A 318 16.05 1.07 -16.56
C SER A 318 14.56 1.41 -16.40
N CYS A 319 13.82 0.65 -15.58
CA CYS A 319 12.42 0.95 -15.28
C CYS A 319 12.26 2.28 -14.53
N LEU A 320 13.12 2.56 -13.54
CA LEU A 320 13.11 3.83 -12.79
C LEU A 320 13.43 5.04 -13.68
N LEU A 321 14.21 4.84 -14.74
CA LEU A 321 14.56 5.88 -15.71
C LEU A 321 13.62 5.91 -16.93
N SER A 322 12.58 5.08 -16.96
CA SER A 322 11.63 5.03 -18.07
C SER A 322 10.69 6.23 -18.08
N ALA A 323 10.24 6.62 -19.28
CA ALA A 323 9.22 7.65 -19.43
C ALA A 323 7.91 7.25 -18.74
N ASP A 324 7.53 5.96 -18.81
CA ASP A 324 6.33 5.45 -18.15
C ASP A 324 6.37 5.65 -16.63
N PHE A 325 7.50 5.35 -15.98
CA PHE A 325 7.67 5.61 -14.56
C PHE A 325 7.61 7.11 -14.24
N PHE A 326 8.23 7.95 -15.06
CA PHE A 326 8.19 9.41 -14.88
C PHE A 326 6.76 9.96 -14.98
N PHE A 327 5.98 9.53 -15.96
CA PHE A 327 4.58 9.94 -16.10
C PHE A 327 3.70 9.39 -14.96
N MET A 328 3.91 8.14 -14.54
CA MET A 328 3.22 7.58 -13.38
C MET A 328 3.51 8.37 -12.10
N TYR A 329 4.76 8.80 -11.90
CA TYR A 329 5.16 9.62 -10.77
C TYR A 329 4.44 10.98 -10.80
N PHE A 330 4.45 11.69 -11.93
CA PHE A 330 3.79 13.00 -12.04
C PHE A 330 2.27 12.91 -11.88
N MET A 331 1.66 11.87 -12.47
CA MET A 331 0.24 11.55 -12.33
C MET A 331 -0.12 11.29 -10.86
N LEU A 332 0.67 10.49 -10.16
CA LEU A 332 0.45 10.21 -8.74
C LEU A 332 0.69 11.45 -7.87
N PHE A 333 1.73 12.22 -8.16
CA PHE A 333 2.02 13.48 -7.46
C PHE A 333 0.84 14.45 -7.56
N GLY A 334 0.36 14.71 -8.78
CA GLY A 334 -0.81 15.57 -9.00
C GLY A 334 -2.05 15.07 -8.25
N ASN A 335 -2.28 13.75 -8.26
CA ASN A 335 -3.40 13.15 -7.53
C ASN A 335 -3.31 13.33 -6.01
N ILE A 336 -2.10 13.27 -5.44
CA ILE A 336 -1.89 13.19 -3.99
C ILE A 336 -1.81 14.56 -3.32
N VAL A 337 -1.13 15.53 -3.94
CA VAL A 337 -0.75 16.81 -3.29
C VAL A 337 -1.95 17.50 -2.66
N PHE A 338 -3.04 17.64 -3.42
CA PHE A 338 -4.23 18.36 -2.95
C PHE A 338 -4.98 17.61 -1.86
N GLY A 339 -5.15 16.29 -2.03
CA GLY A 339 -5.80 15.45 -1.03
C GLY A 339 -5.10 15.48 0.32
N LEU A 340 -3.76 15.38 0.34
CA LEU A 340 -2.99 15.41 1.60
C LEU A 340 -3.06 16.75 2.33
N VAL A 341 -2.99 17.86 1.60
CA VAL A 341 -3.03 19.21 2.19
C VAL A 341 -4.41 19.50 2.79
N VAL A 342 -5.48 19.10 2.09
CA VAL A 342 -6.85 19.26 2.59
C VAL A 342 -7.09 18.37 3.81
N LEU A 343 -6.70 17.09 3.74
CA LEU A 343 -6.93 16.12 4.82
C LEU A 343 -6.29 16.56 6.15
N SER A 344 -5.10 17.15 6.12
CA SER A 344 -4.39 17.57 7.34
C SER A 344 -5.02 18.78 8.04
N ARG A 345 -5.90 19.51 7.35
CA ARG A 345 -6.53 20.75 7.84
C ARG A 345 -8.06 20.74 7.79
N LEU A 346 -8.68 19.62 7.45
CA LEU A 346 -10.11 19.57 7.19
C LEU A 346 -10.98 19.96 8.40
N ALA A 347 -10.70 19.41 9.59
CA ALA A 347 -11.41 19.80 10.81
C ALA A 347 -11.24 21.31 11.14
N PRO A 348 -10.00 21.86 11.15
CA PRO A 348 -9.79 23.30 11.28
C PRO A 348 -10.47 24.17 10.21
N MET A 349 -10.61 23.69 8.96
CA MET A 349 -11.33 24.41 7.92
C MET A 349 -12.82 24.49 8.23
N ALA A 350 -13.44 23.38 8.67
CA ALA A 350 -14.85 23.35 9.06
C ALA A 350 -15.14 24.31 10.23
N THR A 351 -14.32 24.27 11.28
CA THR A 351 -14.54 25.09 12.48
C THR A 351 -14.12 26.55 12.25
N GLY A 352 -12.95 26.78 11.67
CA GLY A 352 -12.37 28.13 11.52
C GLY A 352 -12.93 28.96 10.36
N VAL A 353 -13.22 28.35 9.21
CA VAL A 353 -13.71 29.08 8.01
C VAL A 353 -15.22 29.15 8.00
N PHE A 354 -15.89 28.05 8.34
CA PHE A 354 -17.35 27.93 8.27
C PHE A 354 -18.05 28.07 9.62
N GLY A 355 -17.32 28.23 10.72
CA GLY A 355 -17.90 28.47 12.06
C GLY A 355 -18.60 27.24 12.65
N GLN A 356 -18.24 26.03 12.22
CA GLN A 356 -18.85 24.79 12.70
C GLN A 356 -18.30 24.37 14.07
N THR A 357 -19.01 23.47 14.75
CA THR A 357 -18.57 22.91 16.03
C THR A 357 -17.45 21.88 15.84
N ASP A 358 -16.69 21.59 16.91
CA ASP A 358 -15.64 20.56 16.89
C ASP A 358 -16.20 19.17 16.53
N ASP A 359 -17.41 18.85 17.02
CA ASP A 359 -18.11 17.61 16.71
C ASP A 359 -18.48 17.52 15.22
N GLU A 360 -18.89 18.63 14.61
CA GLU A 360 -19.15 18.69 13.16
C GLU A 360 -17.84 18.59 12.37
N GLY A 361 -16.76 19.23 12.83
CA GLY A 361 -15.41 19.09 12.26
C GLY A 361 -14.94 17.63 12.24
N ALA A 362 -15.09 16.90 13.35
CA ALA A 362 -14.79 15.47 13.42
C ALA A 362 -15.71 14.63 12.52
N THR A 363 -16.98 15.03 12.38
CA THR A 363 -17.95 14.35 11.52
C THR A 363 -17.59 14.49 10.05
N VAL A 364 -17.24 15.69 9.58
CA VAL A 364 -16.78 15.90 8.21
C VAL A 364 -15.50 15.12 7.92
N VAL A 365 -14.54 15.07 8.85
CA VAL A 365 -13.33 14.23 8.70
C VAL A 365 -13.71 12.75 8.56
N SER A 366 -14.64 12.24 9.39
CA SER A 366 -15.05 10.84 9.33
C SER A 366 -15.79 10.48 8.03
N ILE A 367 -16.69 11.34 7.55
CA ILE A 367 -17.38 11.15 6.27
C ILE A 367 -16.37 11.23 5.13
N ASN A 368 -15.42 12.17 5.19
CA ASN A 368 -14.37 12.28 4.20
C ASN A 368 -13.51 11.01 4.13
N GLY A 369 -13.24 10.37 5.27
CA GLY A 369 -12.62 9.05 5.34
C GLY A 369 -13.42 7.96 4.61
N ALA A 370 -14.75 8.03 4.65
CA ALA A 370 -15.62 7.10 3.93
C ALA A 370 -15.47 7.26 2.42
N PHE A 371 -15.50 8.49 1.91
CA PHE A 371 -15.22 8.76 0.49
C PHE A 371 -13.80 8.33 0.09
N ASN A 372 -12.81 8.50 0.96
CA ASN A 372 -11.46 8.01 0.71
C ASN A 372 -11.42 6.49 0.56
N CYS A 373 -12.06 5.77 1.49
CA CYS A 373 -12.20 4.33 1.46
C CYS A 373 -12.93 3.86 0.19
N CYS A 374 -14.09 4.44 -0.10
CA CYS A 374 -14.87 4.14 -1.30
C CYS A 374 -14.07 4.37 -2.58
N GLY A 375 -13.33 5.48 -2.67
CA GLY A 375 -12.42 5.74 -3.77
C GLY A 375 -11.38 4.62 -3.94
N ARG A 376 -10.70 4.26 -2.86
CA ARG A 376 -9.67 3.20 -2.85
C ARG A 376 -10.22 1.82 -3.21
N LEU A 377 -11.46 1.54 -2.87
CA LEU A 377 -12.11 0.26 -3.16
C LEU A 377 -12.69 0.24 -4.58
N PHE A 378 -13.62 1.15 -4.88
CA PHE A 378 -14.45 1.05 -6.07
C PHE A 378 -13.76 1.51 -7.35
N VAL A 379 -12.86 2.49 -7.28
CA VAL A 379 -12.21 3.01 -8.49
C VAL A 379 -11.25 1.97 -9.13
N PRO A 380 -10.42 1.24 -8.35
CA PRO A 380 -9.61 0.15 -8.91
C PRO A 380 -10.46 -1.04 -9.36
N MET A 381 -11.53 -1.37 -8.62
CA MET A 381 -12.49 -2.40 -9.03
C MET A 381 -13.15 -2.06 -10.36
N LEU A 382 -13.53 -0.80 -10.56
CA LEU A 382 -14.06 -0.32 -11.83
C LEU A 382 -13.03 -0.48 -12.96
N SER A 383 -11.74 -0.26 -12.69
CA SER A 383 -10.69 -0.48 -13.68
C SER A 383 -10.61 -1.94 -14.14
N ASP A 384 -10.68 -2.90 -13.21
CA ASP A 384 -10.70 -4.34 -13.55
C ASP A 384 -12.02 -4.73 -14.23
N LEU A 385 -13.14 -4.13 -13.84
CA LEU A 385 -14.45 -4.35 -14.47
C LEU A 385 -14.44 -3.88 -15.94
N LEU A 386 -13.83 -2.73 -16.23
CA LEU A 386 -13.68 -2.22 -17.59
C LEU A 386 -12.83 -3.15 -18.45
N VAL A 387 -11.77 -3.74 -17.89
CA VAL A 387 -10.95 -4.75 -18.57
C VAL A 387 -11.79 -5.97 -18.92
N ARG A 388 -12.60 -6.48 -17.98
CA ARG A 388 -13.41 -7.69 -18.19
C ARG A 388 -14.56 -7.48 -19.16
N ILE A 389 -15.33 -6.40 -19.00
CA ILE A 389 -16.53 -6.15 -19.84
C ILE A 389 -16.13 -5.77 -21.26
N PHE A 390 -15.18 -4.85 -21.41
CA PHE A 390 -14.83 -4.27 -22.71
C PHE A 390 -13.59 -4.92 -23.34
N HIS A 391 -13.00 -5.94 -22.71
CA HIS A 391 -11.78 -6.61 -23.17
C HIS A 391 -10.66 -5.61 -23.49
N LEU A 392 -10.57 -4.54 -22.70
CA LEU A 392 -9.58 -3.49 -22.87
C LEU A 392 -8.22 -3.95 -22.36
N ASN A 393 -7.16 -3.42 -22.97
CA ASN A 393 -5.81 -3.57 -22.45
C ASN A 393 -5.75 -3.02 -20.99
N PRO A 394 -5.31 -3.82 -19.99
CA PRO A 394 -5.37 -3.42 -18.58
C PRO A 394 -4.68 -2.08 -18.25
N PRO A 395 -3.43 -1.83 -18.71
CA PRO A 395 -2.83 -0.50 -18.67
C PRO A 395 -3.72 0.63 -19.20
N PHE A 396 -4.41 0.43 -20.33
CA PHE A 396 -5.26 1.47 -20.93
C PHE A 396 -6.49 1.78 -20.07
N ALA A 397 -7.20 0.76 -19.60
CA ALA A 397 -8.36 0.93 -18.72
C ALA A 397 -7.99 1.73 -17.45
N ARG A 398 -6.84 1.42 -16.86
CA ARG A 398 -6.32 2.13 -15.68
C ARG A 398 -5.94 3.58 -15.99
N LYS A 399 -5.35 3.86 -17.17
CA LYS A 399 -5.07 5.24 -17.64
C LYS A 399 -6.35 6.06 -17.76
N CYS A 400 -7.42 5.52 -18.33
CA CYS A 400 -8.71 6.20 -18.46
C CYS A 400 -9.31 6.59 -17.09
N ILE A 401 -9.25 5.67 -16.13
CA ILE A 401 -9.71 5.92 -14.76
C ILE A 401 -8.91 7.05 -14.10
N PHE A 402 -7.58 6.99 -14.18
CA PHE A 402 -6.71 8.02 -13.60
C PHE A 402 -6.89 9.40 -14.23
N PHE A 403 -7.06 9.44 -15.56
CA PHE A 403 -7.34 10.68 -16.28
C PHE A 403 -8.63 11.32 -15.77
N THR A 404 -9.70 10.52 -15.62
CA THR A 404 -10.99 10.99 -15.10
C THR A 404 -10.87 11.53 -13.66
N THR A 405 -10.12 10.85 -12.78
CA THR A 405 -9.91 11.33 -11.41
C THR A 405 -9.13 12.64 -11.36
N LEU A 406 -8.10 12.81 -12.20
CA LEU A 406 -7.30 14.03 -12.25
C LEU A 406 -8.09 15.22 -12.81
N VAL A 407 -8.85 15.01 -13.88
CA VAL A 407 -9.72 16.06 -14.45
C VAL A 407 -10.74 16.52 -13.42
N THR A 408 -11.35 15.59 -12.68
CA THR A 408 -12.30 15.91 -11.60
C THR A 408 -11.65 16.75 -10.50
N GLN A 409 -10.44 16.38 -10.06
CA GLN A 409 -9.71 17.16 -9.06
C GLN A 409 -9.34 18.57 -9.56
N MET A 410 -8.94 18.71 -10.83
CA MET A 410 -8.64 20.01 -11.43
C MET A 410 -9.86 20.94 -11.43
N VAL A 411 -11.05 20.42 -11.75
CA VAL A 411 -12.30 21.19 -11.67
C VAL A 411 -12.54 21.67 -10.25
N ILE A 412 -12.41 20.78 -9.26
CA ILE A 412 -12.62 21.12 -7.84
C ILE A 412 -11.64 22.20 -7.36
N LEU A 413 -10.39 22.15 -7.79
CA LEU A 413 -9.41 23.17 -7.40
C LEU A 413 -9.73 24.57 -7.92
N ILE A 414 -10.37 24.65 -9.09
CA ILE A 414 -10.79 25.90 -9.69
C ILE A 414 -12.01 26.47 -8.94
N THR A 415 -12.92 25.61 -8.48
CA THR A 415 -14.20 26.00 -7.86
C THR A 415 -14.11 26.22 -6.34
N LEU A 416 -13.25 25.48 -5.65
CA LEU A 416 -13.13 25.48 -4.18
C LEU A 416 -12.91 26.88 -3.56
N PRO A 417 -12.02 27.76 -4.09
CA PRO A 417 -11.82 29.09 -3.52
C PRO A 417 -13.08 29.96 -3.58
N THR A 418 -13.88 29.82 -4.65
CA THR A 418 -15.14 30.55 -4.83
C THR A 418 -16.16 30.12 -3.80
N ILE A 419 -16.26 28.82 -3.53
CA ILE A 419 -17.18 28.25 -2.54
C ILE A 419 -16.81 28.67 -1.11
N MET A 420 -15.51 28.66 -0.79
CA MET A 420 -15.01 29.14 0.49
C MET A 420 -15.30 30.64 0.71
N ARG A 421 -15.13 31.48 -0.32
CA ARG A 421 -15.47 32.92 -0.23
C ARG A 421 -16.97 33.15 -0.03
N ASN A 422 -17.80 32.35 -0.70
CA ASN A 422 -19.26 32.41 -0.57
C ASN A 422 -19.78 31.77 0.73
N LYS A 423 -18.90 31.18 1.55
CA LYS A 423 -19.23 30.45 2.79
C LYS A 423 -20.32 29.39 2.62
N ASN A 424 -20.42 28.78 1.43
CA ASN A 424 -21.39 27.72 1.18
C ASN A 424 -20.82 26.38 1.68
N TYR A 425 -21.24 25.99 2.88
CA TYR A 425 -20.71 24.81 3.54
C TYR A 425 -21.12 23.49 2.88
N ASP A 426 -22.32 23.40 2.32
CA ASP A 426 -22.83 22.18 1.68
C ASP A 426 -22.05 21.84 0.41
N LEU A 427 -21.82 22.84 -0.43
CA LEU A 427 -21.01 22.68 -1.64
C LEU A 427 -19.55 22.37 -1.30
N PHE A 428 -19.01 23.00 -0.25
CA PHE A 428 -17.66 22.69 0.24
C PHE A 428 -17.54 21.22 0.64
N ARG A 429 -18.48 20.70 1.44
CA ARG A 429 -18.47 19.29 1.85
C ARG A 429 -18.52 18.36 0.64
N PHE A 430 -19.42 18.61 -0.31
CA PHE A 430 -19.54 17.81 -1.53
C PHE A 430 -18.25 17.77 -2.34
N GLU A 431 -17.63 18.91 -2.61
CA GLU A 431 -16.38 18.97 -3.38
C GLU A 431 -15.23 18.27 -2.67
N ILE A 432 -15.11 18.44 -1.35
CA ILE A 432 -14.05 17.81 -0.57
C ILE A 432 -14.21 16.29 -0.57
N TRP A 433 -15.43 15.80 -0.46
CA TRP A 433 -15.73 14.36 -0.53
C TRP A 433 -15.45 13.79 -1.92
N LEU A 434 -15.82 14.48 -2.99
CA LEU A 434 -15.52 14.07 -4.36
C LEU A 434 -14.00 14.09 -4.63
N LEU A 435 -13.31 15.15 -4.20
CA LEU A 435 -11.85 15.25 -4.29
C LEU A 435 -11.18 14.08 -3.55
N THR A 436 -11.67 13.74 -2.37
CA THR A 436 -11.12 12.67 -1.54
C THR A 436 -11.41 11.29 -2.12
N LEU A 437 -12.56 11.10 -2.78
CA LEU A 437 -12.88 9.90 -3.54
C LEU A 437 -11.90 9.71 -4.70
N CYS A 438 -11.66 10.76 -5.51
CA CYS A 438 -10.68 10.73 -6.59
C CYS A 438 -9.26 10.46 -6.07
N TYR A 439 -8.88 11.15 -4.99
CA TYR A 439 -7.60 10.99 -4.31
C TYR A 439 -7.39 9.54 -3.85
N GLY A 440 -8.41 8.96 -3.21
CA GLY A 440 -8.42 7.56 -2.81
C GLY A 440 -8.34 6.60 -4.00
N GLY A 441 -9.09 6.89 -5.06
CA GLY A 441 -9.08 6.09 -6.29
C GLY A 441 -7.72 6.01 -6.96
N GLY A 442 -6.99 7.14 -7.03
CA GLY A 442 -5.62 7.12 -7.53
C GLY A 442 -4.70 6.24 -6.67
N PHE A 443 -4.80 6.33 -5.34
CA PHE A 443 -4.02 5.48 -4.43
C PHE A 443 -4.31 3.99 -4.57
N GLY A 444 -5.57 3.61 -4.78
CA GLY A 444 -5.94 2.21 -4.96
C GLY A 444 -5.54 1.67 -6.34
N THR A 445 -5.50 2.53 -7.37
CA THR A 445 -5.29 2.10 -8.76
C THR A 445 -3.81 2.08 -9.12
N ILE A 446 -2.98 2.96 -8.54
CA ILE A 446 -1.56 3.08 -8.90
C ILE A 446 -0.77 1.77 -8.76
N PRO A 447 -0.95 0.94 -7.70
CA PRO A 447 -0.13 -0.24 -7.56
C PRO A 447 -0.41 -1.24 -8.68
N ALA A 448 -1.61 -1.22 -9.27
CA ALA A 448 -1.96 -2.14 -10.34
C ALA A 448 -1.20 -1.86 -11.64
N PHE A 449 -0.70 -0.64 -11.85
CA PHE A 449 0.16 -0.32 -12.99
C PHE A 449 1.52 -1.01 -12.94
N LEU A 450 1.94 -1.44 -11.74
CA LEU A 450 3.15 -2.22 -11.47
C LEU A 450 2.78 -3.71 -11.42
#